data_AF-A0A537QU87-F1
#
_entry.id   AF-A0A537QU87-F1
#
_cell.length_a   1.000
_cell.length_b   1.000
_cell.length_c   1.000
_cell.angle_alpha   90.00
_cell.angle_beta   90.00
_cell.angle_gamma   90.00
#
_symmetry.space_group_name_H-M   'P 1'
#
loop_
_entity.id
_entity.type
_entity.pdbx_description
1 polymer ?
#
loop_
_entity_poly.entity_id
_entity_poly.type
_entity_poly.pdbx_seq_one_letter_code
_entity_poly.pdbx_strand_id
1 'polypeptide(L)' 'MKKSDIICPECGAGYSRIELVSRSGTQAEFRCLACNHLLEILEGSTEVGIRLTVQPSWRPMRPAQQ' A
#
# COMPACT_ATOMS: atom_id res chain seq x y z
N MET A 1 -2.96 -16.20 -8.33
CA MET A 1 -3.22 -14.83 -7.85
C MET A 1 -3.65 -14.93 -6.39
N LYS A 2 -3.01 -14.19 -5.49
CA LYS A 2 -3.39 -14.12 -4.07
C LYS A 2 -3.98 -12.74 -3.77
N LYS A 3 -5.02 -12.67 -2.96
CA LYS A 3 -5.65 -11.41 -2.54
C LYS A 3 -5.55 -11.27 -1.03
N SER A 4 -5.28 -10.07 -0.56
CA SER A 4 -5.19 -9.74 0.86
C SER A 4 -5.55 -8.28 1.07
N ASP A 5 -5.82 -7.90 2.31
CA ASP A 5 -6.11 -6.52 2.67
C ASP A 5 -5.01 -5.97 3.57
N ILE A 6 -4.70 -4.69 3.40
CA ILE A 6 -3.74 -3.96 4.24
C ILE A 6 -4.50 -2.84 4.92
N ILE A 7 -4.35 -2.72 6.23
CA ILE A 7 -4.85 -1.58 7.01
C ILE A 7 -3.63 -0.81 7.51
N CYS A 8 -3.59 0.48 7.24
CA CYS A 8 -2.55 1.35 7.79
C CYS A 8 -2.76 1.53 9.30
N PRO A 9 -1.80 1.15 10.15
CA PRO A 9 -1.96 1.24 11.60
C PRO A 9 -2.02 2.69 12.10
N GLU A 10 -1.42 3.63 11.37
CA GLU A 10 -1.34 5.04 11.77
C GLU A 10 -2.63 5.83 11.53
N CYS A 11 -3.31 5.59 10.41
CA CYS A 11 -4.46 6.41 10.01
C CYS A 11 -5.73 5.60 9.72
N GLY A 12 -5.66 4.27 9.69
CA GLY A 12 -6.79 3.40 9.38
C GLY A 12 -7.16 3.32 7.89
N ALA A 13 -6.33 3.87 6.98
CA ALA A 13 -6.54 3.71 5.54
C ALA A 13 -6.48 2.24 5.13
N GLY A 14 -7.44 1.79 4.34
CA GLY A 14 -7.54 0.39 3.87
C GLY A 14 -7.17 0.23 2.40
N TYR A 15 -6.48 -0.86 2.08
CA TYR A 15 -6.01 -1.17 0.73
C TYR A 15 -6.30 -2.61 0.35
N SER A 16 -6.69 -2.83 -0.91
CA SER A 16 -6.70 -4.16 -1.52
C SER A 16 -5.33 -4.47 -2.12
N ARG A 17 -4.72 -5.58 -1.71
CA ARG A 17 -3.45 -6.12 -2.23
C ARG A 17 -3.73 -7.34 -3.10
N ILE A 18 -3.12 -7.39 -4.28
CA ILE A 18 -3.19 -8.51 -5.21
C ILE A 18 -1.78 -8.90 -5.62
N GLU A 19 -1.44 -10.17 -5.45
CA GLU A 19 -0.15 -10.73 -5.83
C GLU A 19 -0.30 -11.72 -6.99
N LEU A 20 0.45 -11.47 -8.06
CA LEU A 20 0.52 -12.28 -9.26
C LEU A 20 1.72 -13.21 -9.17
N VAL A 21 1.58 -14.31 -8.44
CA VAL A 21 2.64 -15.32 -8.23
C VAL A 21 3.26 -15.90 -9.52
N SER A 22 2.60 -15.74 -10.66
CA SER A 22 3.08 -16.20 -11.98
C SER A 22 3.95 -15.16 -12.70
N ARG A 23 4.12 -13.96 -12.14
CA ARG A 23 4.92 -12.87 -12.71
C ARG A 23 5.91 -12.35 -11.68
N SER A 24 7.14 -12.13 -12.12
CA SER A 24 8.17 -11.46 -11.32
C SER A 24 7.79 -10.00 -11.09
N GLY A 25 8.13 -9.47 -9.92
CA GLY A 25 7.86 -8.09 -9.54
C GLY A 25 9.10 -7.22 -9.58
N THR A 26 9.00 -6.07 -8.93
CA THR A 26 10.12 -5.15 -8.68
C THR A 26 10.21 -4.90 -7.20
N GLN A 27 11.44 -4.81 -6.69
CA GLN A 27 11.66 -4.44 -5.29
C GLN A 27 11.26 -2.99 -5.08
N ALA A 28 10.38 -2.73 -4.10
CA ALA A 28 9.87 -1.38 -3.83
C ALA A 28 9.32 -1.26 -2.41
N GLU A 29 9.32 -0.04 -1.88
CA GLU A 29 8.56 0.27 -0.66
C GLU A 29 7.14 0.70 -1.05
N PHE A 30 6.13 0.13 -0.40
CA PHE A 30 4.77 0.64 -0.44
C PHE A 30 4.47 1.45 0.82
N ARG A 31 4.25 2.75 0.64
CA ARG A 31 3.89 3.69 1.71
C ARG A 31 2.41 4.05 1.61
N CYS A 32 1.80 4.25 2.76
CA CYS A 32 0.42 4.70 2.88
C CYS A 32 0.23 6.00 2.09
N LEU A 33 -0.69 6.00 1.12
CA LEU A 33 -0.98 7.15 0.27
C LEU A 33 -1.60 8.34 1.04
N ALA A 34 -2.07 8.11 2.27
CA ALA A 34 -2.66 9.15 3.12
C ALA A 34 -1.67 9.79 4.10
N CYS A 35 -0.85 8.99 4.80
CA CYS A 35 0.04 9.47 5.87
C CYS A 35 1.53 9.17 5.65
N ASN A 36 1.91 8.55 4.52
CA ASN A 36 3.29 8.19 4.15
C ASN A 36 3.99 7.16 5.07
N HIS A 37 3.25 6.52 5.98
CA HIS A 37 3.75 5.42 6.80
C HIS A 37 4.12 4.21 5.93
N LEU A 38 5.26 3.57 6.19
CA LEU A 38 5.69 2.36 5.48
C LEU A 38 4.76 1.20 5.81
N LEU A 39 4.12 0.59 4.81
CA LEU A 39 3.18 -0.51 4.99
C LEU A 39 3.80 -1.86 4.63
N GLU A 40 4.57 -1.90 3.54
CA GLU A 40 5.16 -3.14 3.05
C GLU A 40 6.46 -2.84 2.30
N ILE A 41 7.43 -3.75 2.41
CA ILE A 41 8.60 -3.81 1.53
C ILE A 41 8.35 -4.99 0.58
N LEU A 42 8.17 -4.67 -0.69
CA LEU A 42 8.01 -5.66 -1.75
C LEU A 42 9.40 -6.17 -2.13
N GLU A 43 9.64 -7.47 -1.96
CA GLU A 43 10.95 -8.08 -2.26
C GLU A 43 11.18 -8.31 -3.76
N GLY A 44 10.18 -8.05 -4.61
CA GLY A 44 10.30 -8.18 -6.07
C GLY A 44 10.17 -9.60 -6.61
N SER A 45 10.03 -10.62 -5.75
CA SER A 45 9.80 -12.01 -6.18
C SER A 45 8.55 -12.19 -7.04
N THR A 46 7.51 -11.40 -6.76
CA THR A 46 6.21 -11.46 -7.45
C THR A 46 5.67 -10.06 -7.73
N GLU A 47 4.93 -9.91 -8.82
CA GLU A 47 4.24 -8.65 -9.13
C GLU A 47 3.09 -8.42 -8.14
N VAL A 48 3.10 -7.28 -7.46
CA VAL A 48 2.11 -6.91 -6.44
C VAL A 48 1.43 -5.60 -6.83
N GLY A 49 0.10 -5.63 -6.93
CA GLY A 49 -0.73 -4.44 -7.08
C GLY A 49 -1.42 -4.08 -5.77
N ILE A 50 -1.33 -2.81 -5.36
CA ILE A 50 -1.98 -2.30 -4.14
C ILE A 50 -2.81 -1.08 -4.49
N ARG A 51 -4.08 -1.07 -4.08
CA ARG A 51 -5.04 0.01 -4.35
C ARG A 51 -5.74 0.44 -3.07
N LEU A 52 -5.83 1.76 -2.85
CA LEU A 52 -6.62 2.34 -1.76
C LEU A 52 -8.11 2.05 -1.97
N THR A 53 -8.76 1.47 -0.96
CA THR A 53 -10.19 1.10 -0.96
C THR A 53 -10.97 1.84 0.12
N VAL A 54 -10.34 2.17 1.24
CA VAL A 54 -10.96 2.90 2.35
C VAL A 54 -10.14 4.15 2.65
N GLN A 55 -10.75 5.33 2.46
CA GLN A 55 -10.13 6.58 2.91
C GLN A 55 -10.20 6.67 4.43
N PRO A 56 -9.11 7.10 5.11
CA PRO A 56 -9.13 7.29 6.54
C PRO A 56 -10.06 8.45 6.92
N SER A 57 -10.75 8.33 8.06
CA SER A 57 -11.67 9.35 8.56
C SER A 57 -10.95 10.63 9.01
N TRP A 58 -9.70 10.51 9.43
CA TRP A 58 -8.83 11.63 9.78
C TRP A 58 -7.69 11.73 8.77
N ARG A 59 -7.60 12.84 8.05
CA ARG A 59 -6.48 13.13 7.14
C ARG A 59 -5.44 13.94 7.91
N PRO A 60 -4.23 13.40 8.19
CA PRO A 60 -3.12 14.28 8.50
C PRO A 60 -2.93 15.21 7.29
N MET A 61 -2.79 16.51 7.54
CA MET A 61 -2.50 17.48 6.49
C MET A 61 -1.22 17.04 5.77
N ARG A 62 -1.32 16.69 4.48
CA ARG A 62 -0.14 16.44 3.65
C ARG A 62 0.66 17.75 3.62
N PRO A 63 1.96 17.78 3.97
CA PRO A 63 2.78 18.93 3.62
C PRO A 63 2.74 19.08 2.10
N ALA A 64 2.57 20.32 1.64
CA ALA A 64 2.50 20.65 0.22
C ALA A 64 3.70 20.02 -0.50
N GLN A 65 3.43 19.12 -1.45
CA GLN A 65 4.42 18.76 -2.46
C GLN A 65 4.66 20.03 -3.27
N GLN A 66 5.87 20.58 -3.11
CA GLN A 66 6.42 21.72 -3.83
C GLN A 66 6.46 21.43 -5.34
#